data_AF-U2MQ70-F1
#
_entry.id   AF-U2MQ70-F1
#
_cell.length_a   1.000
_cell.length_b   1.000
_cell.length_c   1.000
_cell.angle_alpha   90.00
_cell.angle_beta   90.00
_cell.angle_gamma   90.00
#
_symmetry.space_group_name_H-M   'P 1'
#
loop_
_entity.id
_entity.type
_entity.pdbx_description
1 polymer ?
#
loop_
_entity_poly.entity_id
_entity_poly.type
_entity_poly.pdbx_seq_one_letter_code
_entity_poly.pdbx_strand_id
1 'polypeptide(L)' 'MNLSTKINVVTVIDTESMIVYQQVYLNNYDAAHYDFKRQCELHKFDITNGWTAYLKEF' A
#
# COMPACT_ATOMS: atom_id res chain seq x y z
N MET A 1 -12.40 21.48 -15.75
CA MET A 1 -11.14 21.46 -14.97
C MET A 1 -10.53 20.08 -15.16
N ASN A 2 -9.44 19.95 -15.93
CA ASN A 2 -8.69 18.69 -16.02
C ASN A 2 -7.77 18.63 -14.80
N LEU A 3 -8.25 18.04 -13.70
CA LEU A 3 -7.37 17.67 -12.59
C LEU A 3 -6.54 16.47 -13.04
N SER A 4 -5.21 16.60 -13.01
CA SER A 4 -4.33 15.46 -13.19
C SER A 4 -4.69 14.40 -12.15
N THR A 5 -5.00 13.18 -12.60
CA THR A 5 -5.33 12.07 -11.71
C THR A 5 -4.04 11.46 -11.22
N LYS A 6 -3.82 11.48 -9.90
CA LYS A 6 -2.75 10.73 -9.23
C LYS A 6 -3.33 9.49 -8.59
N ILE A 7 -2.75 8.34 -8.88
CA ILE A 7 -3.20 7.07 -8.32
C ILE A 7 -2.14 6.59 -7.35
N ASN A 8 -2.52 6.33 -6.11
CA ASN A 8 -1.66 5.73 -5.10
C ASN A 8 -2.20 4.34 -4.75
N VAL A 9 -1.32 3.33 -4.74
CA VAL A 9 -1.70 1.95 -4.46
C VAL A 9 -0.86 1.42 -3.31
N VAL A 10 -1.53 1.03 -2.24
CA VAL A 10 -0.94 0.29 -1.11
C VAL A 10 -1.11 -1.19 -1.41
N THR A 11 -0.05 -1.97 -1.31
CA THR A 11 -0.10 -3.43 -1.49
C THR A 11 0.72 -4.13 -0.42
N VAL A 12 0.20 -5.23 0.10
CA VAL A 12 0.93 -6.19 0.95
C VAL A 12 0.97 -7.53 0.22
N ILE A 13 2.16 -8.10 0.11
CA ILE A 13 2.45 -9.37 -0.56
C ILE A 13 3.08 -10.32 0.46
N ASP A 14 2.64 -11.57 0.48
CA ASP A 14 3.24 -12.62 1.29
C ASP A 14 4.53 -13.19 0.69
N THR A 15 5.13 -14.17 1.37
CA THR A 15 6.35 -14.86 0.90
C THR A 15 6.16 -15.70 -0.35
N GLU A 16 4.92 -16.04 -0.72
CA GLU A 16 4.57 -16.81 -1.91
C GLU A 16 4.20 -15.89 -3.09
N SER A 17 4.48 -14.60 -2.97
CA SER A 17 4.13 -13.57 -3.98
C SER A 17 2.63 -13.38 -4.19
N MET A 18 1.79 -13.76 -3.23
CA MET A 18 0.35 -13.54 -3.28
C MET A 18 0.00 -12.18 -2.68
N ILE A 19 -0.92 -11.46 -3.33
CA ILE A 19 -1.46 -10.20 -2.82
C ILE A 19 -2.42 -10.52 -1.68
N VAL A 20 -2.04 -10.13 -0.47
CA VAL A 20 -2.84 -10.33 0.76
C VAL A 20 -3.72 -9.12 1.06
N TYR A 21 -3.26 -7.94 0.64
CA TYR A 21 -4.00 -6.69 0.75
C TYR A 21 -3.66 -5.77 -0.41
N GLN A 22 -4.67 -5.11 -0.98
CA GLN A 22 -4.46 -4.04 -1.94
C GLN A 22 -5.55 -2.98 -1.82
N GLN A 23 -5.15 -1.72 -1.81
CA GLN A 23 -6.06 -0.58 -1.75
C GLN A 23 -5.58 0.53 -2.68
N VAL A 24 -6.53 1.10 -3.43
CA VAL A 24 -6.30 2.18 -4.39
C VAL A 24 -6.87 3.48 -3.82
N TYR A 25 -6.10 4.56 -3.96
CA TYR A 25 -6.44 5.92 -3.57
C TYR A 25 -6.31 6.85 -4.78
N LEU A 26 -7.37 7.59 -5.08
CA LEU A 26 -7.41 8.56 -6.17
C LEU A 26 -7.28 9.97 -5.59
N ASN A 27 -6.27 10.71 -6.04
CA ASN A 27 -6.03 12.11 -5.64
C ASN A 27 -5.98 12.33 -4.12
N ASN A 28 -5.58 11.31 -3.35
CA ASN A 28 -5.54 11.35 -1.90
C ASN A 28 -4.30 10.65 -1.35
N TYR A 29 -3.16 11.33 -1.47
CA TYR A 29 -1.87 10.82 -1.01
C TYR A 29 -1.85 10.61 0.52
N ASP A 30 -2.46 11.52 1.29
CA ASP A 30 -2.44 11.43 2.75
C ASP A 30 -3.13 10.18 3.27
N ALA A 31 -4.28 9.83 2.69
CA ALA A 31 -4.98 8.58 3.03
C ALA A 31 -4.15 7.35 2.65
N ALA A 32 -3.51 7.35 1.47
CA ALA A 32 -2.65 6.26 1.02
C ALA A 32 -1.42 6.08 1.94
N HIS A 33 -0.80 7.19 2.34
CA HIS A 33 0.37 7.17 3.20
C HIS A 33 0.03 6.76 4.64
N TYR A 34 -1.13 7.19 5.15
CA TYR A 34 -1.65 6.74 6.43
C TYR A 34 -1.92 5.24 6.43
N ASP A 35 -2.64 4.74 5.40
CA ASP A 35 -2.96 3.32 5.31
C ASP A 35 -1.70 2.47 5.12
N PHE A 36 -0.75 2.89 4.30
CA PHE A 36 0.55 2.20 4.18
C PHE A 36 1.23 2.01 5.55
N LYS A 37 1.32 3.06 6.37
CA LYS A 37 1.88 2.94 7.73
C LYS A 37 1.06 1.99 8.60
N ARG A 38 -0.26 2.06 8.51
CA ARG A 38 -1.15 1.15 9.23
C ARG A 38 -0.94 -0.30 8.81
N GLN A 39 -0.77 -0.59 7.52
CA GLN A 39 -0.48 -1.95 7.02
C GLN A 39 0.90 -2.43 7.48
N CYS A 40 1.90 -1.56 7.49
CA CYS A 40 3.23 -1.90 8.03
C CYS A 40 3.18 -2.27 9.52
N GLU A 41 2.35 -1.60 10.32
CA GLU A 41 2.19 -1.95 11.73
C GLU A 41 1.35 -3.22 11.93
N LEU A 42 0.27 -3.40 11.17
CA LEU A 42 -0.58 -4.58 11.24
C LEU A 42 0.17 -5.86 10.86
N HIS A 43 1.04 -5.78 9.84
CA HIS A 43 1.81 -6.91 9.31
C HIS A 43 3.28 -6.86 9.73
N LYS A 44 3.63 -6.12 10.78
CA LYS A 44 5.03 -5.89 11.19
C LYS A 44 5.83 -7.18 11.35
N PHE A 45 5.24 -8.17 12.03
CA PHE A 45 5.88 -9.47 12.22
C PHE A 45 6.07 -10.21 10.91
N ASP A 46 5.04 -10.25 10.06
CA ASP A 46 5.09 -10.95 8.77
C ASP A 46 6.11 -10.29 7.83
N ILE A 47 6.19 -8.96 7.83
CA ILE A 47 7.18 -8.18 7.07
C ILE A 47 8.60 -8.51 7.52
N THR A 48 8.84 -8.62 8.84
CA THR A 48 10.14 -9.08 9.34
C THR A 48 10.47 -10.52 8.95
N ASN A 49 9.47 -11.31 8.57
CA ASN A 49 9.61 -12.69 8.10
C ASN A 49 9.52 -12.84 6.56
N GLY A 50 9.64 -11.73 5.81
CA GLY A 50 9.77 -11.75 4.36
C GLY A 50 8.53 -11.32 3.57
N TRP A 51 7.43 -10.95 4.24
CA TRP A 51 6.34 -10.24 3.55
C TRP A 51 6.82 -8.85 3.10
N THR A 52 6.19 -8.32 2.07
CA THR A 52 6.53 -7.00 1.53
C THR A 52 5.30 -6.10 1.53
N ALA A 53 5.43 -4.90 2.09
CA ALA A 53 4.45 -3.82 1.94
C ALA A 53 5.04 -2.68 1.10
N TYR A 54 4.29 -2.14 0.15
CA TYR A 54 4.72 -0.97 -0.63
C TYR A 54 3.58 -0.02 -0.96
N LEU A 55 3.94 1.26 -1.10
CA LEU A 55 3.10 2.34 -1.61
C LEU A 55 3.66 2.80 -2.96
N LYS A 56 2.86 2.68 -4.03
CA LYS A 56 3.26 3.05 -5.40
C LYS A 56 2.36 4.14 -5.96
N GLU A 57 2.96 5.20 -6.50
CA GLU A 57 2.28 6.25 -7.26
C GLU A 57 2.34 5.93 -8.77
N PHE A 58 1.23 6.16 -9.48
CA PHE A 58 1.09 6.05 -10.94
C PHE A 58 0.54 7.34 -11.53
#